data_AF-A0A7M4DGN1-F1
#
_entry.id   AF-A0A7M4DGN1-F1
#
_cell.length_a   1.000
_cell.length_b   1.000
_cell.length_c   1.000
_cell.angle_alpha   90.00
_cell.angle_beta   90.00
_cell.angle_gamma   90.00
#
_symmetry.space_group_name_H-M   'P 1'
#
loop_
_entity.id
_entity.type
_entity.pdbx_description
1 polymer ?
#
loop_
_entity_poly.entity_id
_entity_poly.type
_entity_poly.pdbx_seq_one_letter_code
_entity_poly.pdbx_strand_id
1 'polypeptide(L)'
;MSGHEQMGGAQTSLVARSFLVRALLEETPGAGPRWHGIVTDVQTGTRTGWHHSGEIARAVDLALTNDVGPGVDGLPAVGSDVSAPTLTDVVTAMLGALGARLPAPLPGVPDGNVTMEQVTAKPVGLGDHIGTEGAPALGTRTLRGGRLDARVRFQLWAASSPEVDAAVLGLQSTLLDDQDALRAEGFLRFAATATTIAEHIPVLPAWRKASSYDVLYEYRYTADDDADSLIARIPVTTGHGDEAAPTSEAQTVVDELRRWDDEAAPALTVTGPTAVGTVAAIAYVPGAALGGTVTFVRSSGAPPTAFADLDGFLTAVGGAVPTHRDATVTLTPAAALAALGPAVPGPDLGDWDTDGTVDAYSGAARRLTTPILLAAGERFEITYTPPGASPGLDQTAVVYLRLSR
;
A
#
# COMPACT_ATOMS: atom_id res chain seq x y z
N MET A 1 38.48 -40.43 -4.41
CA MET A 1 37.26 -40.66 -3.60
C MET A 1 36.58 -39.31 -3.46
N SER A 2 35.67 -39.03 -4.38
CA SER A 2 34.93 -37.76 -4.42
C SER A 2 33.48 -38.11 -4.10
N GLY A 3 32.99 -37.65 -2.95
CA GLY A 3 31.57 -37.61 -2.64
C GLY A 3 31.10 -36.17 -2.83
N HIS A 4 30.31 -35.93 -3.87
CA HIS A 4 29.48 -34.74 -3.98
C HIS A 4 28.09 -35.13 -3.50
N GLU A 5 27.69 -34.60 -2.35
CA GLU A 5 26.29 -34.58 -1.93
C GLU A 5 25.51 -33.68 -2.88
N GLN A 6 24.48 -34.26 -3.50
CA GLN A 6 23.51 -33.60 -4.34
C GLN A 6 22.34 -33.18 -3.45
N MET A 7 22.30 -31.91 -3.02
CA MET A 7 21.09 -31.35 -2.42
C MET A 7 20.13 -30.92 -3.52
N GLY A 8 19.00 -31.63 -3.61
CA GLY A 8 17.89 -31.27 -4.48
C GLY A 8 17.23 -29.99 -3.99
N GLY A 9 17.21 -28.97 -4.84
CA GLY A 9 16.40 -27.77 -4.63
C GLY A 9 14.91 -28.15 -4.69
N ALA A 10 14.17 -27.80 -3.65
CA ALA A 10 12.72 -27.92 -3.63
C ALA A 10 12.12 -26.98 -4.68
N GLN A 11 11.46 -27.53 -5.70
CA GLN A 11 10.64 -26.75 -6.62
C GLN A 11 9.38 -26.30 -5.88
N THR A 12 9.28 -25.02 -5.56
CA THR A 12 8.07 -24.43 -5.00
C THR A 12 7.01 -24.33 -6.10
N SER A 13 6.03 -25.23 -6.08
CA SER A 13 4.88 -25.19 -7.00
C SER A 13 3.91 -24.09 -6.54
N LEU A 14 3.80 -23.00 -7.30
CA LEU A 14 2.81 -21.95 -7.05
C LEU A 14 1.41 -22.47 -7.40
N VAL A 15 0.50 -22.53 -6.41
CA VAL A 15 -0.88 -23.01 -6.60
C VAL A 15 -1.83 -21.81 -6.61
N ALA A 16 -2.35 -21.47 -7.79
CA ALA A 16 -3.41 -20.48 -7.93
C ALA A 16 -4.80 -21.15 -7.91
N ARG A 17 -5.71 -20.64 -7.07
CA ARG A 17 -7.11 -21.11 -6.97
C ARG A 17 -8.10 -19.98 -7.23
N SER A 18 -9.26 -20.31 -7.78
CA SER A 18 -10.34 -19.35 -8.04
C SER A 18 -11.59 -19.72 -7.26
N PHE A 19 -12.28 -18.71 -6.72
CA PHE A 19 -13.49 -18.88 -5.93
C PHE A 19 -14.63 -18.01 -6.46
N LEU A 20 -15.85 -18.52 -6.41
CA LEU A 20 -17.07 -17.80 -6.73
C LEU A 20 -17.87 -17.59 -5.45
N VAL A 21 -18.05 -16.33 -5.04
CA VAL A 21 -18.84 -15.96 -3.86
C VAL A 21 -20.22 -15.47 -4.30
N ARG A 22 -21.27 -16.14 -3.84
CA ARG A 22 -22.65 -15.67 -3.96
C ARG A 22 -23.09 -15.09 -2.63
N ALA A 23 -23.58 -13.85 -2.64
CA ALA A 23 -24.18 -13.18 -1.50
C ALA A 23 -25.68 -13.00 -1.72
N LEU A 24 -26.46 -13.25 -0.67
CA LEU A 24 -27.90 -13.09 -0.58
C LEU A 24 -28.20 -12.21 0.63
N LEU A 25 -29.14 -11.29 0.47
CA LEU A 25 -29.61 -10.42 1.54
C LEU A 25 -30.91 -10.99 2.09
N GLU A 26 -30.91 -11.36 3.37
CA GLU A 26 -32.10 -11.77 4.10
C GLU A 26 -32.60 -10.61 4.95
N GLU A 27 -33.83 -10.18 4.70
CA GLU A 27 -34.50 -9.16 5.50
C GLU A 27 -35.41 -9.83 6.52
N THR A 28 -34.95 -9.93 7.77
CA THR A 28 -35.75 -10.47 8.86
C THR A 28 -36.44 -9.34 9.64
N PRO A 29 -37.78 -9.37 9.83
CA PRO A 29 -38.49 -8.35 10.59
C PRO A 29 -37.94 -8.24 12.02
N GLY A 30 -37.38 -7.08 12.36
CA GLY A 30 -36.85 -6.77 13.69
C GLY A 30 -35.37 -7.12 13.95
N ALA A 31 -34.66 -7.76 13.00
CA ALA A 31 -33.24 -8.13 13.18
C ALA A 31 -32.27 -7.45 12.18
N GLY A 32 -32.78 -6.56 11.33
CA GLY A 32 -32.00 -5.86 10.30
C GLY A 32 -31.61 -6.76 9.11
N PRO A 33 -31.15 -6.15 8.00
CA PRO A 33 -30.70 -6.91 6.83
C PRO A 33 -29.43 -7.71 7.16
N ARG A 34 -29.43 -9.01 6.86
CA ARG A 34 -28.29 -9.91 7.06
C ARG A 34 -27.83 -10.48 5.73
N TRP A 35 -26.53 -10.36 5.48
CA TRP A 35 -25.90 -10.97 4.32
C TRP A 35 -25.46 -12.39 4.66
N HIS A 36 -25.83 -13.35 3.82
CA HIS A 36 -25.37 -14.72 3.90
C HIS A 36 -25.17 -15.26 2.49
N GLY A 37 -24.54 -16.41 2.34
CA GLY A 37 -24.23 -16.87 0.99
C GLY A 37 -23.46 -18.16 0.91
N ILE A 38 -22.87 -18.41 -0.25
CA ILE A 38 -22.09 -19.60 -0.54
C ILE A 38 -20.79 -19.20 -1.25
N VAL A 39 -19.66 -19.70 -0.77
CA VAL A 39 -18.37 -19.70 -1.48
C VAL A 39 -18.25 -21.01 -2.24
N THR A 40 -17.92 -20.95 -3.53
CA THR A 40 -17.68 -22.13 -4.36
C THR A 40 -16.24 -22.11 -4.85
N ASP A 41 -15.47 -23.15 -4.52
CA ASP A 41 -14.17 -23.39 -5.17
C ASP A 41 -14.43 -23.80 -6.62
N VAL A 42 -13.88 -23.04 -7.57
CA VAL A 42 -14.11 -23.23 -9.02
C VAL A 42 -13.43 -24.49 -9.54
N GLN A 43 -12.34 -24.92 -8.92
CA GLN A 43 -11.58 -26.10 -9.32
C GLN A 43 -12.18 -27.38 -8.75
N THR A 44 -12.55 -27.38 -7.47
CA THR A 44 -13.09 -28.59 -6.81
C THR A 44 -14.62 -28.67 -6.87
N GLY A 45 -15.30 -27.57 -7.15
CA GLY A 45 -16.76 -27.46 -7.09
C GLY A 45 -17.32 -27.46 -5.66
N THR A 46 -16.45 -27.47 -4.65
CA THR A 46 -16.84 -27.52 -3.22
C THR A 46 -17.56 -26.24 -2.83
N ARG A 47 -18.65 -26.37 -2.09
CA ARG A 47 -19.51 -25.25 -1.67
C ARG A 47 -19.56 -25.12 -0.16
N THR A 48 -19.23 -23.94 0.35
CA THR A 48 -19.24 -23.62 1.78
C THR A 48 -20.20 -22.46 2.04
N GLY A 49 -21.19 -22.67 2.90
CA GLY A 49 -22.10 -21.62 3.32
C GLY A 49 -21.43 -20.63 4.27
N TRP A 50 -21.82 -19.36 4.19
CA TRP A 50 -21.34 -18.32 5.12
C TRP A 50 -22.51 -17.45 5.60
N HIS A 51 -22.44 -17.04 6.86
CA HIS A 51 -23.37 -16.12 7.50
C HIS A 51 -22.68 -14.84 8.00
N HIS A 52 -21.35 -14.83 7.99
CA HIS A 52 -20.51 -13.68 8.32
C HIS A 52 -19.33 -13.63 7.33
N SER A 53 -18.85 -12.42 7.00
CA SER A 53 -17.77 -12.24 6.02
C SER A 53 -16.47 -12.96 6.39
N GLY A 54 -16.15 -13.08 7.68
CA GLY A 54 -14.96 -13.82 8.15
C GLY A 54 -14.98 -15.31 7.84
N GLU A 55 -16.16 -15.89 7.58
CA GLU A 55 -16.30 -17.30 7.19
C GLU A 55 -15.88 -17.53 5.72
N ILE A 56 -15.90 -16.49 4.89
CA ILE A 56 -15.43 -16.53 3.50
C ILE A 56 -13.90 -16.71 3.48
N ALA A 57 -13.17 -15.87 4.23
CA ALA A 57 -11.71 -15.95 4.33
C ALA A 57 -11.27 -17.33 4.85
N ARG A 58 -11.90 -17.80 5.94
CA ARG A 58 -11.62 -19.13 6.49
C ARG A 58 -11.88 -20.26 5.49
N ALA A 59 -12.91 -20.15 4.64
CA ALA A 59 -13.20 -21.15 3.62
C ALA A 59 -12.14 -21.17 2.50
N VAL A 60 -11.61 -20.01 2.12
CA VAL A 60 -10.52 -19.87 1.14
C VAL A 60 -9.22 -20.45 1.72
N ASP A 61 -8.86 -20.08 2.95
CA ASP A 61 -7.63 -20.54 3.62
C ASP A 61 -7.63 -22.06 3.77
N LEU A 62 -8.76 -22.63 4.19
CA LEU A 62 -8.91 -24.07 4.35
C LEU A 62 -8.79 -24.81 2.99
N ALA A 63 -9.32 -24.22 1.92
CA ALA A 63 -9.22 -24.77 0.58
C ALA A 63 -7.80 -24.67 -0.01
N LEU A 64 -7.01 -23.68 0.39
CA LEU A 64 -5.59 -23.56 0.02
C LEU A 64 -4.72 -24.53 0.83
N THR A 65 -5.06 -24.76 2.10
CA THR A 65 -4.29 -25.64 2.99
C THR A 65 -4.49 -27.13 2.68
N ASN A 66 -5.71 -27.54 2.31
CA ASN A 66 -6.04 -28.96 2.06
C ASN A 66 -5.43 -29.55 0.78
N ASP A 67 -4.89 -28.73 -0.13
CA ASP A 67 -4.25 -29.20 -1.37
C ASP A 67 -2.76 -29.55 -1.18
N VAL A 68 -2.19 -29.16 -0.03
CA VAL A 68 -0.86 -29.58 0.39
C VAL A 68 -1.05 -30.90 1.15
N GLY A 69 -0.74 -32.03 0.50
CA GLY A 69 -0.96 -33.37 1.05
C GLY A 69 -0.35 -33.58 2.45
N PRO A 70 -0.82 -34.61 3.19
CA PRO A 70 -0.44 -34.80 4.59
C PRO A 70 1.00 -35.30 4.66
N GLY A 71 1.94 -34.42 4.98
CA GLY A 71 3.30 -34.86 5.26
C GLY A 71 4.37 -33.80 5.21
N VAL A 72 4.30 -32.77 6.05
CA VAL A 72 5.47 -32.26 6.77
C VAL A 72 5.00 -31.48 8.00
N ASP A 73 5.16 -32.08 9.19
CA ASP A 73 5.10 -31.36 10.45
C ASP A 73 6.29 -30.38 10.51
N GLY A 74 6.00 -29.09 10.68
CA GLY A 74 7.01 -28.05 10.91
C GLY A 74 7.29 -27.16 9.70
N LEU A 75 6.31 -26.36 9.29
CA LEU A 75 6.57 -25.10 8.60
C LEU A 75 6.14 -23.95 9.52
N PRO A 76 6.96 -22.89 9.69
CA PRO A 76 6.47 -21.66 10.27
C PRO A 76 5.32 -21.18 9.40
N ALA A 77 4.24 -20.71 10.03
CA ALA A 77 3.19 -20.00 9.34
C ALA A 77 3.82 -18.81 8.60
N VAL A 78 4.02 -18.95 7.29
CA VAL A 78 4.39 -17.83 6.41
C VAL A 78 3.12 -17.02 6.20
N GLY A 79 2.71 -16.33 7.25
CA GLY A 79 2.00 -15.07 7.15
C GLY A 79 3.07 -14.01 7.12
N SER A 80 3.55 -13.67 5.93
CA SER A 80 4.25 -12.40 5.70
C SER A 80 3.21 -11.28 5.76
N ASP A 81 2.63 -11.06 6.95
CA ASP A 81 1.79 -9.90 7.23
C ASP A 81 2.71 -8.68 7.34
N VAL A 82 2.94 -8.00 6.21
CA VAL A 82 3.24 -6.57 6.23
C VAL A 82 2.15 -5.86 5.44
N SER A 83 0.95 -5.92 6.02
CA SER A 83 -0.26 -5.25 5.54
C SER A 83 -1.08 -4.85 6.77
N ALA A 84 -1.21 -3.53 6.94
CA ALA A 84 -1.61 -2.83 8.17
C ALA A 84 -0.54 -2.81 9.28
N PRO A 85 -0.29 -1.65 9.92
CA PRO A 85 0.57 -1.58 11.09
C PRO A 85 0.02 -2.52 12.15
N THR A 86 0.91 -3.29 12.79
CA THR A 86 0.44 -4.21 13.83
C THR A 86 -0.24 -3.39 14.94
N LEU A 87 -1.19 -3.99 15.64
CA LEU A 87 -1.82 -3.33 16.78
C LEU A 87 -0.76 -2.83 17.79
N THR A 88 0.34 -3.56 17.92
CA THR A 88 1.49 -3.18 18.75
C THR A 88 2.15 -1.89 18.28
N ASP A 89 2.36 -1.71 16.97
CA ASP A 89 2.97 -0.51 16.41
C ASP A 89 2.07 0.71 16.58
N VAL A 90 0.76 0.54 16.32
CA VAL A 90 -0.23 1.61 16.51
C VAL A 90 -0.33 2.02 17.97
N VAL A 91 -0.36 1.05 18.89
CA VAL A 91 -0.37 1.33 20.33
C VAL A 91 0.93 2.00 20.76
N THR A 92 2.07 1.60 20.22
CA THR A 92 3.38 2.20 20.52
C THR A 92 3.42 3.66 20.05
N ALA A 93 2.94 3.94 18.84
CA ALA A 93 2.83 5.31 18.32
C ALA A 93 1.87 6.16 19.17
N MET A 94 0.71 5.62 19.54
CA MET A 94 -0.26 6.30 20.41
C MET A 94 0.35 6.62 21.79
N LEU A 95 1.01 5.64 22.43
CA LEU A 95 1.65 5.84 23.73
C LEU A 95 2.87 6.77 23.65
N GLY A 96 3.63 6.74 22.54
CA GLY A 96 4.74 7.65 22.30
C GLY A 96 4.27 9.10 22.19
N ALA A 97 3.20 9.35 21.43
CA ALA A 97 2.55 10.65 21.34
C ALA A 97 2.11 11.14 22.72
N LEU A 98 1.40 10.31 23.51
CA LEU A 98 0.99 10.70 24.86
C LEU A 98 2.17 10.87 25.83
N GLY A 99 3.21 10.05 25.70
CA GLY A 99 4.42 10.11 26.50
C GLY A 99 5.20 11.40 26.32
N ALA A 100 5.17 12.00 25.12
CA ALA A 100 5.77 13.30 24.85
C ALA A 100 5.16 14.46 25.68
N ARG A 101 3.94 14.28 26.21
CA ARG A 101 3.27 15.25 27.11
C ARG A 101 3.50 14.98 28.60
N LEU A 102 4.31 13.98 28.96
CA LEU A 102 4.66 13.74 30.35
C LEU A 102 5.50 14.91 30.90
N PRO A 103 5.27 15.33 32.14
CA PRO A 103 6.15 16.28 32.81
C PRO A 103 7.60 15.78 32.81
N ALA A 104 8.55 16.73 32.81
CA ALA A 104 9.96 16.40 32.84
C ALA A 104 10.32 15.51 34.05
N PRO A 105 11.25 14.54 33.87
CA PRO A 105 11.71 13.69 34.96
C PRO A 105 12.21 14.49 36.16
N LEU A 106 11.84 14.06 37.37
CA LEU A 106 12.32 14.64 38.62
C LEU A 106 13.45 13.77 39.19
N PRO A 107 14.54 14.38 39.70
CA PRO A 107 15.66 13.62 40.23
C PRO A 107 15.27 12.87 41.51
N GLY A 108 15.70 11.62 41.63
CA GLY A 108 15.53 10.81 42.84
C GLY A 108 14.16 10.14 42.98
N VAL A 109 13.28 10.24 41.99
CA VAL A 109 12.02 9.48 41.89
C VAL A 109 11.93 8.75 40.56
N PRO A 110 11.09 7.70 40.45
CA PRO A 110 10.85 7.04 39.16
C PRO A 110 10.28 7.99 38.12
N ASP A 111 10.56 7.73 36.85
CA ASP A 111 9.99 8.50 35.75
C ASP A 111 8.48 8.33 35.66
N GLY A 112 7.80 9.41 35.24
CA GLY A 112 6.41 9.33 34.84
C GLY A 112 6.26 8.40 33.64
N ASN A 113 5.13 7.68 33.56
CA ASN A 113 4.83 6.84 32.41
C ASN A 113 3.37 6.93 32.01
N VAL A 114 3.09 6.49 30.79
CA VAL A 114 1.75 6.25 30.29
C VAL A 114 1.63 4.78 29.93
N THR A 115 0.57 4.14 30.39
CA THR A 115 0.31 2.71 30.19
C THR A 115 -1.10 2.52 29.66
N MET A 116 -1.31 1.44 28.89
CA MET A 116 -2.62 1.10 28.38
C MET A 116 -3.33 0.16 29.35
N GLU A 117 -4.54 0.53 29.79
CA GLU A 117 -5.37 -0.31 30.66
C GLU A 117 -6.33 -1.18 29.87
N GLN A 118 -6.90 -0.62 28.80
CA GLN A 118 -7.86 -1.28 27.93
C GLN A 118 -7.69 -0.79 26.50
N VAL A 119 -7.89 -1.68 25.53
CA VAL A 119 -7.90 -1.33 24.11
C VAL A 119 -8.98 -2.13 23.40
N THR A 120 -9.69 -1.49 22.48
CA THR A 120 -10.65 -2.12 21.58
C THR A 120 -10.49 -1.50 20.20
N ALA A 121 -10.13 -2.32 19.22
CA ALA A 121 -10.07 -1.90 17.82
C ALA A 121 -11.49 -1.74 17.26
N LYS A 122 -11.71 -0.68 16.49
CA LYS A 122 -12.95 -0.36 15.78
C LYS A 122 -12.62 -0.07 14.31
N PRO A 123 -13.40 -0.59 13.36
CA PRO A 123 -13.19 -0.31 11.95
C PRO A 123 -13.51 1.15 11.60
N VAL A 124 -12.90 1.66 10.55
CA VAL A 124 -13.23 2.98 9.97
C VAL A 124 -13.90 2.77 8.62
N GLY A 125 -15.21 3.01 8.55
CA GLY A 125 -15.96 2.81 7.31
C GLY A 125 -16.14 1.34 6.93
N LEU A 126 -16.46 1.09 5.66
CA LEU A 126 -16.62 -0.26 5.12
C LEU A 126 -15.26 -0.76 4.63
N GLY A 127 -14.72 -1.81 5.25
CA GLY A 127 -13.43 -2.38 4.88
C GLY A 127 -12.22 -1.49 5.21
N ASP A 128 -12.31 -0.69 6.27
CA ASP A 128 -11.24 0.20 6.76
C ASP A 128 -10.88 1.34 5.79
N HIS A 129 -11.77 1.68 4.85
CA HIS A 129 -11.55 2.72 3.86
C HIS A 129 -11.83 4.14 4.43
N ILE A 130 -10.83 5.01 4.35
CA ILE A 130 -10.90 6.42 4.78
C ILE A 130 -11.06 7.36 3.58
N GLY A 131 -10.45 7.05 2.44
CA GLY A 131 -10.56 7.84 1.23
C GLY A 131 -9.50 7.51 0.19
N THR A 132 -9.30 8.39 -0.78
CA THR A 132 -8.25 8.26 -1.80
C THR A 132 -7.37 9.50 -1.87
N GLU A 133 -6.05 9.33 -1.87
CA GLU A 133 -5.08 10.42 -1.99
C GLU A 133 -4.44 10.41 -3.38
N GLY A 134 -4.39 11.57 -4.05
CA GLY A 134 -3.73 11.69 -5.36
C GLY A 134 -2.21 11.76 -5.22
N ALA A 135 -1.50 10.72 -5.65
CA ALA A 135 -0.04 10.70 -5.73
C ALA A 135 0.42 11.12 -7.15
N PRO A 136 1.31 12.13 -7.30
CA PRO A 136 1.70 12.71 -8.59
C PRO A 136 2.31 11.72 -9.60
N ALA A 137 2.77 10.54 -9.17
CA ALA A 137 3.41 9.53 -10.02
C ALA A 137 2.60 8.22 -10.17
N LEU A 138 1.64 7.95 -9.28
CA LEU A 138 1.01 6.61 -9.14
C LEU A 138 -0.52 6.62 -9.30
N GLY A 139 -1.15 7.79 -9.48
CA GLY A 139 -2.61 7.89 -9.46
C GLY A 139 -3.15 7.99 -8.03
N THR A 140 -4.40 7.60 -7.83
CA THR A 140 -5.08 7.66 -6.52
C THR A 140 -4.73 6.46 -5.66
N ARG A 141 -4.16 6.69 -4.47
CA ARG A 141 -3.88 5.68 -3.45
C ARG A 141 -5.06 5.55 -2.51
N THR A 142 -5.43 4.32 -2.15
CA THR A 142 -6.46 4.06 -1.14
C THR A 142 -5.90 4.30 0.26
N LEU A 143 -6.44 5.29 0.95
CA LEU A 143 -6.15 5.52 2.36
C LEU A 143 -7.02 4.59 3.19
N ARG A 144 -6.38 3.72 3.97
CA ARG A 144 -7.05 2.90 4.97
C ARG A 144 -6.76 3.41 6.37
N GLY A 145 -7.52 2.94 7.34
CA GLY A 145 -7.21 3.20 8.73
C GLY A 145 -8.15 2.53 9.71
N GLY A 146 -7.79 2.65 10.98
CA GLY A 146 -8.51 2.04 12.08
C GLY A 146 -8.72 3.02 13.21
N ARG A 147 -9.61 2.68 14.14
CA ARG A 147 -9.82 3.41 15.39
C ARG A 147 -9.49 2.52 16.57
N LEU A 148 -8.77 3.06 17.54
CA LEU A 148 -8.59 2.46 18.85
C LEU A 148 -9.44 3.23 19.86
N ASP A 149 -10.38 2.53 20.49
CA ASP A 149 -11.04 3.00 21.70
C ASP A 149 -10.25 2.42 22.88
N ALA A 150 -9.49 3.27 23.56
CA ALA A 150 -8.52 2.86 24.56
C ALA A 150 -8.73 3.62 25.87
N ARG A 151 -8.38 2.98 26.98
CA ARG A 151 -8.19 3.63 28.28
C ARG A 151 -6.71 3.63 28.59
N VAL A 152 -6.16 4.82 28.83
CA VAL A 152 -4.74 5.02 29.16
C VAL A 152 -4.61 5.57 30.58
N ARG A 153 -3.58 5.14 31.28
CA ARG A 153 -3.24 5.61 32.63
C ARG A 153 -1.87 6.27 32.62
N PHE A 154 -1.87 7.55 32.96
CA PHE A 154 -0.66 8.27 33.33
C PHE A 154 -0.35 8.01 34.79
N GLN A 155 0.90 7.66 35.09
CA GLN A 155 1.40 7.49 36.44
C GLN A 155 2.54 8.47 36.65
N LEU A 156 2.36 9.37 37.62
CA LEU A 156 3.30 10.43 37.95
C LEU A 156 3.87 10.22 39.35
N TRP A 157 5.09 10.70 39.53
CA TRP A 157 5.87 10.56 40.75
C TRP A 157 6.46 11.90 41.17
N ALA A 158 6.57 12.15 42.48
CA ALA A 158 7.28 13.30 43.02
C ALA A 158 7.80 13.02 44.45
N ALA A 159 8.63 13.92 45.00
CA ALA A 159 9.20 13.73 46.33
C ALA A 159 8.19 14.07 47.45
N SER A 160 7.16 14.86 47.14
CA SER A 160 6.10 15.24 48.10
C SER A 160 4.69 15.15 47.52
N SER A 161 3.68 15.04 48.40
CA SER A 161 2.26 15.02 47.98
C SER A 161 1.85 16.27 47.18
N PRO A 162 2.22 17.51 47.59
CA PRO A 162 1.88 18.69 46.79
C PRO A 162 2.56 18.73 45.43
N GLU A 163 3.79 18.21 45.31
CA GLU A 163 4.50 18.16 44.03
C GLU A 163 3.86 17.16 43.06
N VAL A 164 3.41 16.00 43.53
CA VAL A 164 2.75 15.03 42.64
C VAL A 164 1.37 15.55 42.19
N ASP A 165 0.70 16.32 43.04
CA ASP A 165 -0.54 17.03 42.68
C ASP A 165 -0.27 18.12 41.61
N ALA A 166 0.79 18.91 41.79
CA ALA A 166 1.22 19.89 40.81
C ALA A 166 1.63 19.25 39.48
N ALA A 167 2.29 18.09 39.51
CA ALA A 167 2.65 17.33 38.31
C ALA A 167 1.42 16.84 37.53
N VAL A 168 0.39 16.34 38.22
CA VAL A 168 -0.89 15.96 37.59
C VAL A 168 -1.60 17.18 36.99
N LEU A 169 -1.63 18.30 37.69
CA LEU A 169 -2.20 19.55 37.16
C LEU A 169 -1.42 20.06 35.94
N GLY A 170 -0.09 19.96 35.96
CA GLY A 170 0.78 20.29 34.84
C GLY A 170 0.47 19.43 33.62
N LEU A 171 0.39 18.10 33.79
CA LEU A 171 -0.02 17.18 32.73
C LEU A 171 -1.39 17.55 32.16
N GLN A 172 -2.37 17.85 33.02
CA GLN A 172 -3.71 18.26 32.58
C GLN A 172 -3.68 19.56 31.77
N SER A 173 -2.89 20.56 32.19
CA SER A 173 -2.71 21.80 31.43
C SER A 173 -2.08 21.51 30.07
N THR A 174 -0.97 20.76 30.03
CA THR A 174 -0.28 20.43 28.78
C THR A 174 -1.19 19.69 27.80
N LEU A 175 -1.99 18.72 28.27
CA LEU A 175 -2.92 17.98 27.42
C LEU A 175 -4.07 18.86 26.87
N LEU A 176 -4.48 19.88 27.63
CA LEU A 176 -5.46 20.86 27.18
C LEU A 176 -4.86 21.84 26.17
N ASP A 177 -3.63 22.31 26.44
CA ASP A 177 -2.90 23.24 25.57
C ASP A 177 -2.55 22.58 24.22
N ASP A 178 -2.21 21.27 24.23
CA ASP A 178 -1.85 20.49 23.05
C ASP A 178 -3.06 19.86 22.33
N GLN A 179 -4.30 20.25 22.65
CA GLN A 179 -5.48 19.57 22.10
C GLN A 179 -5.51 19.57 20.56
N ASP A 180 -5.09 20.67 19.92
CA ASP A 180 -5.04 20.76 18.45
C ASP A 180 -3.93 19.89 17.84
N ALA A 181 -2.77 19.81 18.51
CA ALA A 181 -1.67 18.94 18.10
C ALA A 181 -2.07 17.46 18.24
N LEU A 182 -2.72 17.09 19.34
CA LEU A 182 -3.27 15.75 19.55
C LEU A 182 -4.31 15.40 18.48
N ARG A 183 -5.20 16.33 18.09
CA ARG A 183 -6.13 16.08 16.97
C ARG A 183 -5.40 15.85 15.66
N ALA A 184 -4.36 16.63 15.36
CA ALA A 184 -3.54 16.45 14.15
C ALA A 184 -2.81 15.10 14.13
N GLU A 185 -2.42 14.59 15.31
CA GLU A 185 -1.79 13.28 15.48
C GLU A 185 -2.79 12.09 15.47
N GLY A 186 -4.11 12.35 15.43
CA GLY A 186 -5.15 11.32 15.30
C GLY A 186 -6.04 11.12 16.53
N PHE A 187 -5.88 11.90 17.60
CA PHE A 187 -6.72 11.80 18.80
C PHE A 187 -8.05 12.52 18.61
N LEU A 188 -9.10 11.76 18.29
CA LEU A 188 -10.46 12.27 18.04
C LEU A 188 -11.24 12.57 19.32
N ARG A 189 -10.99 11.79 20.38
CA ARG A 189 -11.59 11.98 21.70
C ARG A 189 -10.53 11.77 22.75
N PHE A 190 -10.53 12.63 23.76
CA PHE A 190 -9.67 12.52 24.92
C PHE A 190 -10.43 13.06 26.13
N ALA A 191 -10.76 12.19 27.09
CA ALA A 191 -11.60 12.55 28.24
C ALA A 191 -11.03 11.96 29.53
N ALA A 192 -10.92 12.77 30.57
CA ALA A 192 -10.50 12.29 31.89
C ALA A 192 -11.59 11.43 32.52
N THR A 193 -11.19 10.28 33.06
CA THR A 193 -12.12 9.29 33.65
C THR A 193 -11.96 9.24 35.17
N ALA A 194 -10.73 9.12 35.66
CA ALA A 194 -10.46 8.98 37.09
C ALA A 194 -9.05 9.48 37.44
N THR A 195 -8.90 10.10 38.60
CA THR A 195 -7.60 10.44 39.19
C THR A 195 -7.54 9.85 40.59
N THR A 196 -6.47 9.10 40.91
CA THR A 196 -6.29 8.54 42.24
C THR A 196 -5.93 9.64 43.24
N ILE A 197 -6.06 9.35 44.53
CA ILE A 197 -5.41 10.16 45.57
C ILE A 197 -3.89 9.96 45.52
N ALA A 198 -3.14 10.93 46.05
CA ALA A 198 -1.70 10.81 46.19
C ALA A 198 -1.36 9.72 47.23
N GLU A 199 -0.50 8.78 46.84
CA GLU A 199 -0.11 7.64 47.67
C GLU A 199 1.40 7.73 47.96
N HIS A 200 1.76 7.72 49.24
CA HIS A 200 3.17 7.62 49.65
C HIS A 200 3.63 6.18 49.55
N ILE A 201 4.78 5.94 48.90
CA ILE A 201 5.37 4.60 48.77
C ILE A 201 6.48 4.45 49.82
N PRO A 202 6.32 3.68 50.91
CA PRO A 202 7.30 3.70 52.01
C PRO A 202 8.70 3.18 51.61
N VAL A 203 8.79 2.37 50.57
CA VAL A 203 10.03 1.75 50.07
C VAL A 203 10.81 2.63 49.09
N LEU A 204 10.19 3.69 48.58
CA LEU A 204 10.77 4.67 47.65
C LEU A 204 10.34 6.03 48.17
N PRO A 205 11.20 6.93 48.67
CA PRO A 205 10.81 8.20 49.32
C PRO A 205 10.14 9.16 48.33
N ALA A 206 8.93 8.82 47.91
CA ALA A 206 8.24 9.29 46.73
C ALA A 206 6.73 9.10 46.90
N TRP A 207 6.01 9.97 46.22
CA TRP A 207 4.56 9.99 46.13
C TRP A 207 4.15 9.66 44.71
N ARG A 208 3.13 8.83 44.57
CA ARG A 208 2.57 8.41 43.30
C ARG A 208 1.14 8.90 43.17
N LYS A 209 0.77 9.35 41.97
CA LYS A 209 -0.62 9.62 41.60
C LYS A 209 -0.87 9.17 40.16
N ALA A 210 -2.05 8.62 39.89
CA ALA A 210 -2.40 8.17 38.57
C ALA A 210 -3.64 8.91 38.04
N SER A 211 -3.64 9.21 36.75
CA SER A 211 -4.75 9.85 36.04
C SER A 211 -5.08 9.03 34.79
N SER A 212 -6.34 8.61 34.67
CA SER A 212 -6.85 7.72 33.62
C SER A 212 -7.72 8.49 32.65
N TYR A 213 -7.58 8.20 31.36
CA TYR A 213 -8.29 8.87 30.28
C TYR A 213 -8.86 7.87 29.27
N ASP A 214 -10.08 8.13 28.83
CA ASP A 214 -10.67 7.44 27.68
C ASP A 214 -10.29 8.18 26.39
N VAL A 215 -9.77 7.42 25.43
CA VAL A 215 -9.13 7.93 24.21
C VAL A 215 -9.75 7.25 23.00
N LEU A 216 -10.11 8.03 21.98
CA LEU A 216 -10.41 7.52 20.64
C LEU A 216 -9.31 7.99 19.71
N TYR A 217 -8.47 7.07 19.27
CA TYR A 217 -7.33 7.32 18.40
C TYR A 217 -7.61 6.77 17.00
N GLU A 218 -7.56 7.61 15.97
CA GLU A 218 -7.65 7.20 14.56
C GLU A 218 -6.26 7.19 13.95
N TYR A 219 -5.84 6.02 13.47
CA TYR A 219 -4.60 5.87 12.74
C TYR A 219 -4.89 5.64 11.26
N ARG A 220 -4.03 6.19 10.43
CA ARG A 220 -4.10 6.08 8.98
C ARG A 220 -2.91 5.27 8.51
N TYR A 221 -3.14 4.37 7.58
CA TYR A 221 -2.07 3.64 6.93
C TYR A 221 -2.41 3.46 5.45
N THR A 222 -1.37 3.46 4.63
CA THR A 222 -1.46 2.93 3.28
C THR A 222 -1.35 1.42 3.42
N ALA A 223 -2.35 0.69 2.95
CA ALA A 223 -2.25 -0.75 2.88
C ALA A 223 -1.33 -1.10 1.71
N ASP A 224 -0.18 -1.69 2.01
CA ASP A 224 0.77 -2.15 0.99
C ASP A 224 0.35 -3.49 0.37
N ASP A 225 -0.76 -4.09 0.85
CA ASP A 225 -1.44 -5.26 0.24
C ASP A 225 -2.01 -4.97 -1.16
N ASP A 226 -2.13 -3.69 -1.55
CA ASP A 226 -2.35 -3.32 -2.95
C ASP A 226 -1.03 -3.49 -3.78
N ALA A 227 -0.05 -4.25 -3.27
CA ALA A 227 0.95 -4.95 -4.07
C ALA A 227 0.35 -6.10 -4.89
N ASP A 228 -0.95 -6.38 -4.78
CA ASP A 228 -1.75 -7.05 -5.80
C ASP A 228 -1.94 -6.12 -7.02
N SER A 229 -0.80 -5.84 -7.65
CA SER A 229 -0.63 -5.02 -8.83
C SER A 229 -0.96 -3.54 -8.63
N LEU A 230 -0.04 -2.72 -9.11
CA LEU A 230 -0.18 -1.30 -9.42
C LEU A 230 -1.22 -1.06 -10.56
N ILE A 231 -2.23 -1.94 -10.69
CA ILE A 231 -3.43 -1.75 -11.49
C ILE A 231 -4.27 -0.70 -10.76
N ALA A 232 -4.16 0.56 -11.19
CA ALA A 232 -5.13 1.56 -10.85
C ALA A 232 -6.49 1.14 -11.44
N ARG A 233 -7.31 0.46 -10.64
CA ARG A 233 -8.74 0.30 -10.94
C ARG A 233 -9.42 1.57 -10.47
N ILE A 234 -9.57 2.55 -11.36
CA ILE A 234 -10.41 3.72 -11.09
C ILE A 234 -11.83 3.35 -11.55
N PRO A 235 -12.79 3.06 -10.65
CA PRO A 235 -14.18 3.03 -11.05
C PRO A 235 -14.61 4.47 -11.37
N VAL A 236 -15.01 4.71 -12.63
CA VAL A 236 -15.66 5.98 -13.01
C VAL A 236 -17.13 5.70 -13.23
N THR A 237 -17.98 6.32 -12.43
CA THR A 237 -19.43 6.34 -12.68
C THR A 237 -19.70 7.40 -13.74
N THR A 238 -19.82 7.01 -15.01
CA THR A 238 -20.34 7.92 -16.05
C THR A 238 -21.86 7.90 -16.03
N GLY A 239 -22.45 8.77 -15.21
CA GLY A 239 -23.87 9.10 -15.26
C GLY A 239 -24.03 10.58 -15.56
N HIS A 240 -24.63 10.93 -16.71
CA HIS A 240 -25.07 12.29 -16.95
C HIS A 240 -26.28 12.56 -16.04
N GLY A 241 -26.08 13.32 -14.96
CA GLY A 241 -27.12 13.97 -14.16
C GLY A 241 -28.34 13.11 -13.78
N ASP A 242 -28.19 12.26 -12.77
CA ASP A 242 -29.16 11.95 -11.70
C ASP A 242 -28.73 10.63 -11.04
N GLU A 243 -28.33 10.68 -9.78
CA GLU A 243 -27.81 9.54 -8.99
C GLU A 243 -28.83 8.38 -8.77
N ALA A 244 -30.04 8.47 -9.35
CA ALA A 244 -31.12 7.51 -9.16
C ALA A 244 -31.59 6.82 -10.46
N ALA A 245 -30.87 6.96 -11.57
CA ALA A 245 -31.24 6.27 -12.81
C ALA A 245 -30.68 4.82 -12.86
N PRO A 246 -31.50 3.78 -13.15
CA PRO A 246 -31.05 2.38 -13.24
C PRO A 246 -30.15 2.07 -14.45
N THR A 247 -29.64 3.09 -15.14
CA THR A 247 -28.80 3.00 -16.34
C THR A 247 -27.34 3.38 -16.09
N SER A 248 -26.89 3.42 -14.83
CA SER A 248 -25.47 3.60 -14.51
C SER A 248 -24.68 2.36 -14.93
N GLU A 249 -24.06 2.40 -16.11
CA GLU A 249 -23.10 1.39 -16.53
C GLU A 249 -21.79 1.58 -15.75
N ALA A 250 -21.36 0.54 -15.04
CA ALA A 250 -20.04 0.51 -14.44
C ALA A 250 -19.01 0.23 -15.54
N GLN A 251 -18.22 1.24 -15.90
CA GLN A 251 -17.08 1.05 -16.81
C GLN A 251 -15.79 0.93 -15.99
N THR A 252 -15.06 -0.17 -16.19
CA THR A 252 -13.70 -0.34 -15.68
C THR A 252 -12.73 0.33 -16.65
N VAL A 253 -12.12 1.44 -16.25
CA VAL A 253 -10.98 2.01 -16.98
C VAL A 253 -9.74 1.22 -16.55
N VAL A 254 -9.18 0.44 -17.49
CA VAL A 254 -7.92 -0.28 -17.28
C VAL A 254 -6.78 0.73 -17.50
N ASP A 255 -5.99 0.98 -16.46
CA ASP A 255 -4.76 1.77 -16.57
C ASP A 255 -3.69 0.98 -17.34
N GLU A 256 -2.90 1.67 -18.17
CA GLU A 256 -1.89 1.05 -19.05
C GLU A 256 -0.54 0.99 -18.32
N LEU A 257 -0.44 0.01 -17.41
CA LEU A 257 0.77 -0.30 -16.66
C LEU A 257 1.39 -1.64 -17.10
N ARG A 258 2.73 -1.67 -17.23
CA ARG A 258 3.51 -2.91 -17.32
C ARG A 258 4.60 -2.95 -16.26
N ARG A 259 4.85 -4.15 -15.73
CA ARG A 259 5.99 -4.48 -14.88
C ARG A 259 7.01 -5.25 -15.73
N TRP A 260 8.28 -4.88 -15.60
CA TRP A 260 9.44 -5.60 -16.09
C TRP A 260 10.26 -6.08 -14.89
N ASP A 261 10.66 -7.34 -14.90
CA ASP A 261 11.55 -7.94 -13.92
C ASP A 261 12.45 -8.99 -14.60
N ASP A 262 13.25 -9.71 -13.82
CA ASP A 262 14.18 -10.74 -14.27
C ASP A 262 13.50 -11.97 -14.90
N GLU A 263 12.21 -12.16 -14.65
CA GLU A 263 11.42 -13.23 -15.29
C GLU A 263 10.85 -12.79 -16.64
N ALA A 264 10.27 -11.58 -16.73
CA ALA A 264 9.65 -11.10 -17.97
C ALA A 264 9.62 -9.56 -18.09
N ALA A 265 9.81 -9.08 -19.32
CA ALA A 265 9.67 -7.67 -19.68
C ALA A 265 8.65 -7.46 -20.82
N PRO A 266 7.33 -7.65 -20.59
CA PRO A 266 6.31 -7.51 -21.63
C PRO A 266 6.20 -6.08 -22.17
N ALA A 267 5.92 -5.95 -23.47
CA ALA A 267 5.72 -4.65 -24.11
C ALA A 267 4.53 -3.88 -23.51
N LEU A 268 4.73 -2.58 -23.30
CA LEU A 268 3.67 -1.64 -22.96
C LEU A 268 3.11 -1.04 -24.25
N THR A 269 1.91 -1.46 -24.64
CA THR A 269 1.29 -1.07 -25.91
C THR A 269 -0.04 -0.37 -25.66
N VAL A 270 -0.25 0.73 -26.37
CA VAL A 270 -1.47 1.55 -26.38
C VAL A 270 -1.95 1.63 -27.81
N THR A 271 -3.22 1.35 -28.03
CA THR A 271 -3.83 1.40 -29.38
C THR A 271 -4.89 2.49 -29.43
N GLY A 272 -4.92 3.26 -30.53
CA GLY A 272 -5.91 4.32 -30.71
C GLY A 272 -7.33 3.81 -30.98
N PRO A 273 -8.35 4.68 -30.86
CA PRO A 273 -8.24 6.13 -30.68
C PRO A 273 -8.00 6.55 -29.21
N THR A 274 -6.87 7.19 -28.93
CA THR A 274 -6.53 7.67 -27.57
C THR A 274 -5.43 8.73 -27.62
N ALA A 275 -5.25 9.45 -26.51
CA ALA A 275 -4.15 10.39 -26.31
C ALA A 275 -3.19 9.85 -25.26
N VAL A 276 -1.89 9.95 -25.50
CA VAL A 276 -0.85 9.72 -24.51
C VAL A 276 -0.30 11.08 -24.11
N GLY A 277 -0.52 11.50 -22.87
CA GLY A 277 -0.11 12.79 -22.31
C GLY A 277 1.07 12.69 -21.36
N THR A 278 1.35 11.53 -20.78
CA THR A 278 2.49 11.32 -19.87
C THR A 278 3.05 9.91 -20.00
N VAL A 279 4.38 9.81 -19.87
CA VAL A 279 5.11 8.54 -19.71
C VAL A 279 5.81 8.57 -18.35
N ALA A 280 5.56 7.57 -17.51
CA ALA A 280 6.16 7.48 -16.18
C ALA A 280 6.79 6.11 -15.95
N ALA A 281 7.84 6.09 -15.12
CA ALA A 281 8.50 4.89 -14.68
C ALA A 281 8.81 4.97 -13.18
N ILE A 282 8.75 3.84 -12.49
CA ILE A 282 9.44 3.64 -11.22
C ILE A 282 10.35 2.42 -11.36
N ALA A 283 11.57 2.51 -10.85
CA ALA A 283 12.59 1.49 -11.03
C ALA A 283 13.35 1.23 -9.73
N TYR A 284 13.46 -0.05 -9.37
CA TYR A 284 14.43 -0.58 -8.45
C TYR A 284 15.51 -1.29 -9.27
N VAL A 285 16.74 -0.82 -9.17
CA VAL A 285 17.89 -1.37 -9.88
C VAL A 285 19.03 -1.48 -8.88
N PRO A 286 19.16 -2.62 -8.16
CA PRO A 286 20.26 -2.80 -7.24
C PRO A 286 21.56 -2.97 -8.02
N GLY A 287 22.53 -2.11 -7.73
CA GLY A 287 23.87 -2.22 -8.28
C GLY A 287 24.05 -1.62 -9.69
N ALA A 288 24.44 -2.44 -10.66
CA ALA A 288 24.88 -1.98 -11.98
C ALA A 288 23.71 -1.50 -12.84
N ALA A 289 24.00 -0.67 -13.84
CA ALA A 289 22.97 -0.25 -14.80
C ALA A 289 22.48 -1.44 -15.64
N LEU A 290 21.15 -1.53 -15.81
CA LEU A 290 20.51 -2.54 -16.67
C LEU A 290 21.11 -2.53 -18.09
N GLY A 291 21.44 -3.72 -18.60
CA GLY A 291 21.85 -3.91 -19.98
C GLY A 291 20.66 -3.99 -20.94
N GLY A 292 20.95 -4.23 -22.22
CA GLY A 292 19.93 -4.31 -23.27
C GLY A 292 19.52 -2.94 -23.82
N THR A 293 18.34 -2.88 -24.45
CA THR A 293 17.81 -1.67 -25.07
C THR A 293 16.33 -1.49 -24.83
N VAL A 294 15.90 -0.24 -24.66
CA VAL A 294 14.49 0.16 -24.62
C VAL A 294 14.14 0.85 -25.93
N THR A 295 13.08 0.39 -26.59
CA THR A 295 12.59 0.95 -27.85
C THR A 295 11.22 1.55 -27.66
N PHE A 296 11.06 2.81 -28.07
CA PHE A 296 9.77 3.49 -28.17
C PHE A 296 9.38 3.53 -29.64
N VAL A 297 8.15 3.11 -29.95
CA VAL A 297 7.61 3.06 -31.31
C VAL A 297 6.26 3.75 -31.35
N ARG A 298 6.05 4.63 -32.33
CA ARG A 298 4.71 4.96 -32.83
C ARG A 298 4.56 4.30 -34.19
N SER A 299 3.45 3.61 -34.44
CA SER A 299 3.21 2.99 -35.74
C SER A 299 1.76 3.13 -36.18
N SER A 300 1.58 3.44 -37.46
CA SER A 300 0.34 3.36 -38.24
C SER A 300 0.33 2.17 -39.22
N GLY A 301 1.42 1.39 -39.25
CA GLY A 301 1.60 0.21 -40.10
C GLY A 301 2.67 0.35 -41.18
N ALA A 302 3.37 1.49 -41.27
CA ALA A 302 4.46 1.71 -42.22
C ALA A 302 5.84 1.51 -41.55
N PRO A 303 6.93 1.38 -42.34
CA PRO A 303 8.28 1.31 -41.78
C PRO A 303 8.62 2.58 -40.97
N PRO A 304 9.11 2.44 -39.71
CA PRO A 304 9.34 3.59 -38.85
C PRO A 304 10.62 4.35 -39.20
N THR A 305 10.56 5.68 -39.13
CA THR A 305 11.75 6.54 -39.17
C THR A 305 12.47 6.50 -37.82
N ALA A 306 13.78 6.23 -37.82
CA ALA A 306 14.58 6.19 -36.60
C ALA A 306 15.05 7.59 -36.15
N PHE A 307 14.96 7.85 -34.85
CA PHE A 307 15.44 9.07 -34.19
C PHE A 307 16.60 8.75 -33.24
N ALA A 308 17.46 9.74 -33.00
CA ALA A 308 18.65 9.58 -32.17
C ALA A 308 18.37 9.64 -30.66
N ASP A 309 17.33 10.37 -30.25
CA ASP A 309 16.97 10.61 -28.86
C ASP A 309 15.45 10.71 -28.66
N LEU A 310 15.01 10.62 -27.40
CA LEU A 310 13.60 10.63 -27.04
C LEU A 310 12.94 11.99 -27.32
N ASP A 311 13.68 13.09 -27.22
CA ASP A 311 13.17 14.45 -27.42
C ASP A 311 12.78 14.69 -28.88
N GLY A 312 13.67 14.34 -29.80
CA GLY A 312 13.44 14.40 -31.24
C GLY A 312 12.31 13.47 -31.67
N PHE A 313 12.27 12.25 -31.12
CA PHE A 313 11.16 11.33 -31.34
C PHE A 313 9.82 11.92 -30.88
N LEU A 314 9.69 12.33 -29.62
CA LEU A 314 8.44 12.86 -29.06
C LEU A 314 7.97 14.13 -29.77
N THR A 315 8.89 15.00 -30.18
CA THR A 315 8.59 16.20 -30.98
C THR A 315 8.04 15.82 -32.36
N ALA A 316 8.59 14.78 -32.99
CA ALA A 316 8.16 14.36 -34.32
C ALA A 316 6.78 13.67 -34.31
N VAL A 317 6.48 12.94 -33.23
CA VAL A 317 5.24 12.15 -33.09
C VAL A 317 4.13 12.83 -32.28
N GLY A 318 4.39 13.97 -31.64
CA GLY A 318 3.39 14.67 -30.82
C GLY A 318 2.42 15.53 -31.64
N GLY A 319 1.24 15.79 -31.06
CA GLY A 319 0.25 16.74 -31.58
C GLY A 319 -0.79 16.15 -32.55
N ALA A 320 -1.73 17.00 -32.97
CA ALA A 320 -2.83 16.64 -33.88
C ALA A 320 -2.37 16.41 -35.32
N VAL A 321 -1.24 17.01 -35.71
CA VAL A 321 -0.63 16.86 -37.03
C VAL A 321 0.84 16.49 -36.82
N PRO A 322 1.13 15.22 -36.45
CA PRO A 322 2.51 14.78 -36.23
C PRO A 322 3.28 14.80 -37.56
N THR A 323 4.55 15.16 -37.51
CA THR A 323 5.42 15.10 -38.70
C THR A 323 5.69 13.66 -39.13
N HIS A 324 5.66 12.73 -38.17
CA HIS A 324 5.87 11.30 -38.39
C HIS A 324 4.81 10.49 -37.64
N ARG A 325 4.14 9.57 -38.34
CA ARG A 325 3.19 8.61 -37.75
C ARG A 325 3.79 7.22 -37.53
N ASP A 326 4.93 6.96 -38.16
CA ASP A 326 5.72 5.75 -38.01
C ASP A 326 7.14 6.18 -37.65
N ALA A 327 7.50 6.03 -36.38
CA ALA A 327 8.77 6.48 -35.84
C ALA A 327 9.25 5.54 -34.73
N THR A 328 10.56 5.47 -34.55
CA THR A 328 11.19 4.66 -33.52
C THR A 328 12.38 5.39 -32.90
N VAL A 329 12.64 5.12 -31.62
CA VAL A 329 13.89 5.48 -30.95
C VAL A 329 14.31 4.33 -30.06
N THR A 330 15.61 4.01 -30.08
CA THR A 330 16.19 2.93 -29.27
C THR A 330 17.28 3.51 -28.38
N LEU A 331 17.19 3.25 -27.08
CA LEU A 331 18.04 3.81 -26.04
C LEU A 331 18.55 2.69 -25.12
N THR A 332 19.61 2.95 -24.35
CA THR A 332 19.92 2.11 -23.19
C THR A 332 18.86 2.34 -22.11
N PRO A 333 18.58 1.37 -21.20
CA PRO A 333 17.60 1.55 -20.13
C PRO A 333 17.88 2.79 -19.27
N ALA A 334 19.14 3.04 -18.93
CA ALA A 334 19.55 4.23 -18.18
C ALA A 334 19.22 5.53 -18.94
N ALA A 335 19.48 5.58 -20.25
CA ALA A 335 19.16 6.74 -21.07
C ALA A 335 17.65 6.92 -21.24
N ALA A 336 16.88 5.82 -21.35
CA ALA A 336 15.43 5.86 -21.44
C ALA A 336 14.80 6.42 -20.15
N LEU A 337 15.21 5.94 -18.98
CA LEU A 337 14.74 6.43 -17.68
C LEU A 337 15.13 7.90 -17.45
N ALA A 338 16.38 8.26 -17.74
CA ALA A 338 16.85 9.65 -17.60
C ALA A 338 16.12 10.60 -18.56
N ALA A 339 15.76 10.15 -19.76
CA ALA A 339 15.00 10.95 -20.72
C ALA A 339 13.53 11.19 -20.30
N LEU A 340 13.02 10.47 -19.29
CA LEU A 340 11.72 10.76 -18.70
C LEU A 340 11.77 11.98 -17.77
N GLY A 341 12.93 12.30 -17.20
CA GLY A 341 13.09 13.43 -16.29
C GLY A 341 14.07 13.11 -15.16
N PRO A 342 14.28 14.07 -14.23
CA PRO A 342 15.11 13.82 -13.06
C PRO A 342 14.49 12.72 -12.21
N ALA A 343 15.33 11.78 -11.76
CA ALA A 343 14.91 10.77 -10.80
C ALA A 343 14.53 11.45 -9.47
N VAL A 344 13.38 11.06 -8.92
CA VAL A 344 12.91 11.45 -7.60
C VAL A 344 12.81 10.21 -6.71
N PRO A 345 12.95 10.33 -5.38
CA PRO A 345 12.69 9.22 -4.48
C PRO A 345 11.29 8.65 -4.74
N GLY A 346 11.23 7.33 -4.96
CA GLY A 346 10.02 6.56 -5.10
C GLY A 346 9.56 5.97 -3.76
N PRO A 347 8.54 5.10 -3.77
CA PRO A 347 8.17 4.34 -2.58
C PRO A 347 9.21 3.27 -2.26
N ASP A 348 9.31 2.92 -0.98
CA ASP A 348 10.01 1.71 -0.55
C ASP A 348 9.03 0.53 -0.69
N LEU A 349 9.39 -0.53 -1.41
CA LEU A 349 8.47 -1.64 -1.72
C LEU A 349 9.18 -2.99 -1.72
N GLY A 350 8.75 -3.92 -0.88
CA GLY A 350 9.25 -5.29 -0.91
C GLY A 350 10.75 -5.40 -0.60
N ASP A 351 11.30 -6.58 -0.86
CA ASP A 351 12.72 -6.95 -0.72
C ASP A 351 12.99 -7.96 -1.84
N TRP A 352 13.12 -7.45 -3.07
CA TRP A 352 13.15 -8.24 -4.30
C TRP A 352 14.48 -8.97 -4.47
N ASP A 353 15.58 -8.41 -3.95
CA ASP A 353 16.87 -9.07 -3.92
C ASP A 353 17.11 -9.92 -2.67
N THR A 354 16.14 -9.98 -1.75
CA THR A 354 16.14 -10.83 -0.54
C THR A 354 17.33 -10.54 0.38
N ASP A 355 17.74 -9.27 0.47
CA ASP A 355 18.86 -8.82 1.30
C ASP A 355 18.46 -8.46 2.74
N GLY A 356 17.15 -8.47 3.04
CA GLY A 356 16.57 -8.13 4.34
C GLY A 356 16.33 -6.63 4.53
N THR A 357 16.53 -5.82 3.50
CA THR A 357 16.26 -4.38 3.43
C THR A 357 15.09 -4.12 2.50
N VAL A 358 14.29 -3.09 2.80
CA VAL A 358 13.21 -2.71 1.89
C VAL A 358 13.81 -2.01 0.66
N ASP A 359 13.37 -2.41 -0.54
CA ASP A 359 13.87 -1.84 -1.79
C ASP A 359 13.41 -0.39 -1.98
N ALA A 360 14.37 0.52 -2.12
CA ALA A 360 14.09 1.92 -2.41
C ALA A 360 13.96 2.15 -3.93
N TYR A 361 12.74 2.45 -4.41
CA TYR A 361 12.51 2.74 -5.82
C TYR A 361 12.90 4.18 -6.16
N SER A 362 13.23 4.40 -7.43
CA SER A 362 13.39 5.72 -8.02
C SER A 362 12.32 5.96 -9.08
N GLY A 363 11.65 7.11 -9.02
CA GLY A 363 10.62 7.50 -9.98
C GLY A 363 11.10 8.53 -10.99
N ALA A 364 10.62 8.45 -12.23
CA ALA A 364 10.79 9.49 -13.24
C ALA A 364 9.51 9.61 -14.08
N ALA A 365 9.12 10.82 -14.44
CA ALA A 365 7.91 11.04 -15.23
C ALA A 365 8.07 12.21 -16.20
N ARG A 366 7.65 11.96 -17.44
CA ARG A 366 7.63 12.94 -18.52
C ARG A 366 6.23 13.29 -18.93
N ARG A 367 5.81 14.51 -18.59
CA ARG A 367 4.61 15.10 -19.17
C ARG A 367 4.92 15.59 -20.59
N LEU A 368 4.10 15.19 -21.55
CA LEU A 368 4.21 15.60 -22.94
C LEU A 368 3.52 16.95 -23.14
N THR A 369 4.28 17.96 -23.56
CA THR A 369 3.73 19.29 -23.90
C THR A 369 2.77 19.22 -25.08
N THR A 370 3.09 18.37 -26.05
CA THR A 370 2.21 17.95 -27.14
C THR A 370 1.92 16.45 -27.01
N PRO A 371 0.71 16.07 -26.54
CA PRO A 371 0.32 14.66 -26.41
C PRO A 371 0.43 13.90 -27.73
N ILE A 372 0.73 12.62 -27.67
CA ILE A 372 0.68 11.73 -28.84
C ILE A 372 -0.78 11.36 -29.06
N LEU A 373 -1.35 11.83 -30.17
CA LEU A 373 -2.72 11.50 -30.54
C LEU A 373 -2.70 10.32 -31.52
N LEU A 374 -3.19 9.16 -31.06
CA LEU A 374 -3.28 7.92 -31.83
C LEU A 374 -4.65 7.82 -32.48
N ALA A 375 -4.69 7.63 -33.80
CA ALA A 375 -5.92 7.31 -34.52
C ALA A 375 -6.29 5.82 -34.39
N ALA A 376 -7.49 5.43 -34.81
CA ALA A 376 -7.88 4.02 -34.86
C ALA A 376 -6.89 3.21 -35.73
N GLY A 377 -6.36 2.12 -35.17
CA GLY A 377 -5.35 1.27 -35.83
C GLY A 377 -3.90 1.75 -35.67
N GLU A 378 -3.67 2.95 -35.11
CA GLU A 378 -2.33 3.38 -34.70
C GLU A 378 -2.01 2.88 -33.30
N ARG A 379 -0.74 2.65 -33.01
CA ARG A 379 -0.26 2.24 -31.69
C ARG A 379 0.98 2.99 -31.24
N PHE A 380 1.13 3.10 -29.93
CA PHE A 380 2.36 3.50 -29.25
C PHE A 380 2.84 2.33 -28.38
N GLU A 381 4.12 2.00 -28.47
CA GLU A 381 4.69 0.81 -27.85
C GLU A 381 6.03 1.13 -27.20
N ILE A 382 6.26 0.62 -25.98
CA ILE A 382 7.54 0.63 -25.28
C ILE A 382 7.95 -0.82 -25.01
N THR A 383 9.11 -1.22 -25.52
CA THR A 383 9.59 -2.60 -25.46
C THR A 383 11.01 -2.63 -24.92
N TYR A 384 11.29 -3.58 -24.03
CA TYR A 384 12.64 -3.91 -23.59
C TYR A 384 13.18 -5.09 -24.40
N THR A 385 14.41 -4.98 -24.87
CA THR A 385 15.15 -6.08 -25.50
C THR A 385 16.37 -6.38 -24.63
N PRO A 386 16.40 -7.55 -23.96
CA PRO A 386 17.52 -7.94 -23.12
C PRO A 386 18.80 -8.17 -23.93
N PRO A 387 19.98 -8.03 -23.31
CA PRO A 387 21.26 -8.30 -23.96
C PRO A 387 21.54 -9.80 -24.17
N GLY A 388 20.75 -10.67 -23.53
CA GLY A 388 20.88 -12.13 -23.57
C GLY A 388 19.59 -12.84 -24.02
N ALA A 389 19.53 -14.16 -23.78
CA ALA A 389 18.39 -14.99 -24.18
C ALA A 389 17.24 -15.03 -23.16
N SER A 390 17.42 -14.45 -21.97
CA SER A 390 16.34 -14.33 -20.98
C SER A 390 15.26 -13.36 -21.50
N PRO A 391 13.96 -13.62 -21.29
CA PRO A 391 12.88 -12.69 -21.66
C PRO A 391 12.68 -11.52 -20.67
N GLY A 392 13.34 -11.56 -19.51
CA GLY A 392 13.32 -10.51 -18.49
C GLY A 392 14.55 -9.62 -18.48
N LEU A 393 14.67 -8.79 -17.45
CA LEU A 393 15.84 -7.98 -17.13
C LEU A 393 17.07 -8.88 -16.92
N ASP A 394 18.25 -8.32 -17.16
CA ASP A 394 19.52 -9.05 -17.07
C ASP A 394 20.08 -9.21 -15.65
N GLN A 395 19.32 -8.76 -14.65
CA GLN A 395 19.61 -8.86 -13.23
C GLN A 395 18.31 -8.73 -12.41
N THR A 396 18.36 -9.12 -11.14
CA THR A 396 17.27 -8.93 -10.17
C THR A 396 17.00 -7.44 -9.97
N ALA A 397 15.97 -6.94 -10.65
CA ALA A 397 15.58 -5.54 -10.69
C ALA A 397 14.09 -5.48 -11.07
N VAL A 398 13.44 -4.36 -10.81
CA VAL A 398 12.02 -4.18 -11.14
C VAL A 398 11.80 -2.80 -11.75
N VAL A 399 11.15 -2.74 -12.91
CA VAL A 399 10.75 -1.49 -13.56
C VAL A 399 9.25 -1.53 -13.82
N TYR A 400 8.51 -0.57 -13.28
CA TYR A 400 7.11 -0.35 -13.65
C TYR A 400 7.03 0.82 -14.62
N LEU A 401 6.31 0.64 -15.72
CA LEU A 401 6.07 1.65 -16.76
C LEU A 401 4.59 1.93 -16.89
N ARG A 402 4.26 3.21 -17.01
CA ARG A 402 2.89 3.70 -17.14
C ARG A 402 2.77 4.72 -18.26
N LEU A 403 1.64 4.64 -18.96
CA LEU A 403 1.18 5.68 -19.87
C LEU A 403 -0.13 6.26 -19.34
N SER A 404 -0.24 7.59 -19.35
CA SER A 404 -1.49 8.27 -18.96
C SER A 404 -1.87 9.34 -19.96
N ARG A 405 -3.16 9.68 -20.00
CA ARG A 405 -3.76 10.61 -20.96
C ARG A 405 -3.47 12.07 -20.66
#